data_AF-A0A350DIB9-F1
#
_entry.id   AF-A0A350DIB9-F1
#
_cell.length_a   1.000
_cell.length_b   1.000
_cell.length_c   1.000
_cell.angle_alpha   90.00
_cell.angle_beta   90.00
_cell.angle_gamma   90.00
#
_symmetry.space_group_name_H-M   'P 1'
#
loop_
_entity.id
_entity.type
_entity.pdbx_description
1 polymer ?
#
loop_
_entity_poly.entity_id
_entity_poly.type
_entity_poly.pdbx_seq_one_letter_code
_entity_poly.pdbx_strand_id
1 'polypeptide(L)'
;GIPVMMAEILIGRAGRRGPMQALGALASEAGASRHWRWLGLFGAFTVFCILSFYSVVSGWSIEFLVASVNGNFNGASAAEIGAGFEAFLANPGLLIFNHSLFLFMTMTVVAAGVAKGLERLNNLLMPLLYGLLLLLAIYATTTSGFGTALSWLF
;
A
#
# COMPACT_ATOMS: atom_id res chain seq x y z
N GLY A 1 13.09 -7.62 11.38
CA GLY A 1 11.82 -8.01 10.73
C GLY A 1 11.12 -9.12 11.50
N ILE A 2 11.57 -10.37 11.30
CA ILE A 2 10.87 -11.57 11.82
C ILE A 2 10.57 -11.52 13.33
N PRO A 3 11.51 -11.17 14.24
CA PRO A 3 11.22 -11.17 15.68
C PRO A 3 10.15 -10.16 16.09
N VAL A 4 10.14 -8.98 15.46
CA VAL A 4 9.15 -7.91 15.74
C VAL A 4 7.78 -8.33 15.23
N MET A 5 7.70 -8.88 14.01
CA MET A 5 6.45 -9.41 13.46
C MET A 5 5.86 -10.51 14.35
N MET A 6 6.70 -11.44 14.83
CA MET A 6 6.25 -12.47 15.78
C MET A 6 5.73 -11.85 17.07
N ALA A 7 6.42 -10.85 17.62
CA ALA A 7 5.98 -10.15 18.82
C ALA A 7 4.61 -9.47 18.62
N GLU A 8 4.40 -8.77 17.50
CA GLU A 8 3.14 -8.11 17.17
C GLU A 8 1.98 -9.10 17.03
N ILE A 9 2.21 -10.23 16.34
CA ILE A 9 1.20 -11.29 16.19
C ILE A 9 0.84 -11.90 17.56
N LEU A 10 1.84 -12.17 18.40
CA LEU A 10 1.62 -12.72 19.75
C LEU A 10 0.84 -11.74 20.63
N ILE A 11 1.21 -10.46 20.63
CA ILE A 11 0.50 -9.40 21.37
C ILE A 11 -0.94 -9.25 20.88
N GLY A 12 -1.15 -9.23 19.56
CA GLY A 12 -2.50 -9.15 18.97
C GLY A 12 -3.38 -10.35 19.34
N ARG A 13 -2.81 -11.57 19.25
CA ARG A 13 -3.52 -12.81 19.58
C ARG A 13 -3.84 -12.94 21.07
N ALA A 14 -2.92 -12.56 21.96
CA ALA A 14 -3.13 -12.59 23.40
C ALA A 14 -4.08 -11.48 23.86
N GLY A 15 -3.95 -10.28 23.31
CA GLY A 15 -4.74 -9.11 23.73
C GLY A 15 -6.16 -9.07 23.18
N ARG A 16 -6.43 -9.65 21.99
CA ARG A 16 -7.75 -9.67 21.29
C ARG A 16 -8.49 -8.32 21.27
N ARG A 17 -7.73 -7.23 21.22
CA ARG A 17 -8.18 -5.83 21.32
C ARG A 17 -7.38 -4.98 20.34
N GLY A 18 -7.77 -3.72 20.17
CA GLY A 18 -6.97 -2.76 19.41
C GLY A 18 -5.56 -2.57 20.01
N PRO A 19 -4.55 -2.15 19.21
CA PRO A 19 -3.13 -2.16 19.60
C PRO A 19 -2.83 -1.46 20.93
N MET A 20 -3.38 -0.26 21.14
CA MET A 20 -3.22 0.50 22.38
C MET A 20 -3.77 -0.23 23.61
N GLN A 21 -4.94 -0.86 23.46
CA GLN A 21 -5.63 -1.57 24.53
C GLN A 21 -4.97 -2.91 24.83
N ALA A 22 -4.52 -3.64 23.80
CA ALA A 22 -3.81 -4.90 23.92
C ALA A 22 -2.49 -4.71 24.68
N LEU A 23 -1.66 -3.75 24.25
CA LEU A 23 -0.39 -3.44 24.92
C LEU A 23 -0.59 -2.97 26.36
N GLY A 24 -1.58 -2.12 26.63
CA GLY A 24 -1.88 -1.64 27.98
C GLY A 24 -2.37 -2.75 28.93
N ALA A 25 -3.20 -3.68 28.42
CA ALA A 25 -3.73 -4.79 29.20
C ALA A 25 -2.65 -5.83 29.51
N LEU A 26 -1.93 -6.29 28.48
CA LEU A 26 -0.87 -7.30 28.64
C LEU A 26 0.29 -6.78 29.50
N ALA A 27 0.64 -5.49 29.38
CA ALA A 27 1.64 -4.90 30.27
C ALA A 27 1.19 -4.92 31.74
N SER A 28 -0.09 -4.66 32.01
CA SER A 28 -0.63 -4.72 33.38
C SER A 28 -0.64 -6.16 33.93
N GLU A 29 -1.00 -7.14 33.12
CA GLU A 29 -0.99 -8.57 33.49
C GLU A 29 0.42 -9.09 33.77
N ALA A 30 1.41 -8.59 33.02
CA ALA A 30 2.82 -8.95 33.20
C ALA A 30 3.51 -8.20 34.36
N GLY A 31 2.79 -7.39 35.14
CA GLY A 31 3.38 -6.55 36.20
C GLY A 31 4.27 -5.41 35.69
N ALA A 32 4.18 -5.09 34.39
CA ALA A 32 4.92 -4.02 33.75
C ALA A 32 4.14 -2.70 33.73
N SER A 33 4.82 -1.62 33.35
CA SER A 33 4.24 -0.28 33.31
C SER A 33 3.09 -0.14 32.30
N ARG A 34 1.94 0.40 32.71
CA ARG A 34 0.80 0.64 31.80
C ARG A 34 1.08 1.69 30.71
N HIS A 35 2.27 2.31 30.70
CA HIS A 35 2.75 3.25 29.70
C HIS A 35 3.04 2.60 28.34
N TRP A 36 3.18 1.27 28.27
CA TRP A 36 3.30 0.54 27.00
C TRP A 36 2.14 0.79 26.02
N ARG A 37 0.98 1.24 26.52
CA ARG A 37 -0.14 1.68 25.68
C ARG A 37 0.24 2.81 24.70
N TRP A 38 1.19 3.68 25.07
CA TRP A 38 1.61 4.82 24.24
C TRP A 38 2.26 4.38 22.94
N LEU A 39 2.95 3.24 22.95
CA LEU A 39 3.50 2.63 21.74
C LEU A 39 2.39 2.27 20.74
N GLY A 40 1.28 1.71 21.23
CA GLY A 40 0.11 1.41 20.39
C GLY A 40 -0.57 2.66 19.83
N LEU A 41 -0.63 3.75 20.61
CA LEU A 41 -1.14 5.04 20.12
C LEU A 41 -0.22 5.65 19.05
N PHE A 42 1.09 5.63 19.30
CA PHE A 42 2.07 6.11 18.33
C PHE A 42 2.00 5.31 17.02
N GLY A 43 1.82 4.00 17.09
CA GLY A 43 1.58 3.17 15.90
C GLY A 43 0.32 3.58 15.14
N ALA A 44 -0.79 3.81 15.83
CA ALA A 44 -2.02 4.28 15.19
C ALA A 44 -1.85 5.66 14.52
N PHE A 45 -1.17 6.60 15.18
CA PHE A 45 -0.84 7.90 14.62
C PHE A 45 0.10 7.78 13.40
N THR A 46 1.06 6.87 13.45
CA THR A 46 1.97 6.60 12.33
C THR A 46 1.21 6.07 11.13
N VAL A 47 0.31 5.11 11.31
CA VAL A 47 -0.54 4.58 10.22
C VAL A 47 -1.45 5.67 9.64
N PHE A 48 -1.98 6.56 10.47
CA PHE A 48 -2.74 7.72 10.01
C PHE A 48 -1.89 8.65 9.13
N CYS A 49 -0.67 8.96 9.56
CA CYS A 49 0.25 9.78 8.77
C CYS A 49 0.63 9.09 7.45
N ILE A 50 0.89 7.77 7.47
CA ILE A 50 1.18 6.99 6.26
C ILE A 50 0.02 7.06 5.28
N LEU A 51 -1.22 6.88 5.75
CA LEU A 51 -2.40 6.92 4.89
C LEU A 51 -2.57 8.27 4.17
N SER A 52 -2.16 9.37 4.79
CA SER A 52 -2.32 10.72 4.24
C SER A 52 -1.59 10.90 2.88
N PHE A 53 -0.36 10.41 2.75
CA PHE A 53 0.39 10.50 1.50
C PHE A 53 0.19 9.25 0.63
N TYR A 54 0.00 8.08 1.24
CA TYR A 54 -0.17 6.83 0.52
C TYR A 54 -1.40 6.85 -0.40
N SER A 55 -2.48 7.48 0.07
CA SER A 55 -3.70 7.68 -0.72
C SER A 55 -3.50 8.60 -1.93
N VAL A 56 -2.62 9.61 -1.84
CA VAL A 56 -2.29 10.48 -2.98
C VAL A 56 -1.53 9.69 -4.04
N VAL A 57 -0.47 8.98 -3.65
CA VAL A 57 0.32 8.15 -4.57
C VAL A 57 -0.53 7.05 -5.21
N SER A 58 -1.42 6.43 -4.42
CA SER A 58 -2.34 5.42 -4.94
C SER A 58 -3.37 6.02 -5.91
N GLY A 59 -3.72 7.29 -5.76
CA GLY A 59 -4.55 8.03 -6.73
C GLY A 59 -3.88 8.19 -8.08
N TRP A 60 -2.55 8.23 -8.15
CA TRP A 60 -1.82 8.25 -9.43
C TRP A 60 -2.06 6.97 -10.22
N SER A 61 -2.11 5.82 -9.55
CA SER A 61 -2.40 4.54 -10.19
C SER A 61 -3.76 4.51 -10.89
N ILE A 62 -4.76 5.26 -10.37
CA ILE A 62 -6.07 5.41 -11.02
C ILE A 62 -5.91 6.17 -12.34
N GLU A 63 -5.15 7.27 -12.33
CA GLU A 63 -4.89 8.07 -13.53
C GLU A 63 -4.18 7.24 -14.61
N PHE A 64 -3.12 6.52 -14.23
CA PHE A 64 -2.40 5.64 -15.15
C PHE A 64 -3.27 4.50 -15.67
N LEU A 65 -4.17 3.95 -14.85
CA LEU A 65 -5.13 2.94 -15.30
C LEU A 65 -6.08 3.50 -16.36
N VAL A 66 -6.67 4.68 -16.10
CA VAL A 66 -7.59 5.35 -17.03
C VAL A 66 -6.88 5.69 -18.35
N ALA A 67 -5.68 6.27 -18.27
CA ALA A 67 -4.86 6.57 -19.45
C ALA A 67 -4.49 5.31 -20.25
N SER A 68 -4.20 4.20 -19.58
CA SER A 68 -3.91 2.91 -20.23
C SER A 68 -5.13 2.37 -20.97
N VAL A 69 -6.31 2.38 -20.33
CA VAL A 69 -7.56 1.88 -20.92
C VAL A 69 -8.01 2.73 -22.11
N ASN A 70 -7.81 4.05 -22.04
CA ASN A 70 -8.13 4.97 -23.13
C ASN A 70 -7.10 4.93 -24.28
N GLY A 71 -5.99 4.21 -24.11
CA GLY A 71 -4.96 4.07 -25.13
C GLY A 71 -4.04 5.28 -25.27
N ASN A 72 -4.01 6.17 -24.27
CA ASN A 72 -3.21 7.40 -24.29
C ASN A 72 -1.69 7.12 -24.34
N PHE A 73 -1.27 5.89 -23.99
CA PHE A 73 0.13 5.47 -24.06
C PHE A 73 0.52 4.84 -25.40
N ASN A 74 -0.43 4.59 -26.31
CA ASN A 74 -0.14 3.95 -27.59
C ASN A 74 0.64 4.89 -28.51
N GLY A 75 1.90 4.53 -28.80
CA GLY A 75 2.79 5.33 -29.63
C GLY A 75 3.36 6.57 -28.94
N ALA A 76 3.08 6.77 -27.65
CA ALA A 76 3.65 7.86 -26.88
C ALA A 76 5.12 7.56 -26.52
N SER A 77 5.98 8.55 -26.68
CA SER A 77 7.36 8.52 -26.23
C SER A 77 7.44 8.65 -24.69
N ALA A 78 8.55 8.21 -24.10
CA ALA A 78 8.78 8.35 -22.66
C ALA A 78 8.73 9.82 -22.19
N ALA A 79 9.15 10.76 -23.04
CA ALA A 79 9.09 12.18 -22.75
C ALA A 79 7.64 12.71 -22.69
N GLU A 80 6.78 12.28 -23.61
CA GLU A 80 5.36 12.66 -23.62
C GLU A 80 4.61 12.08 -22.42
N ILE A 81 4.91 10.83 -22.04
CA ILE A 81 4.33 10.20 -20.85
C ILE A 81 4.77 10.96 -19.58
N GLY A 82 6.06 11.31 -19.49
CA GLY A 82 6.59 12.11 -18.38
C GLY A 82 5.95 13.49 -18.29
N ALA A 83 5.83 14.20 -19.41
CA ALA A 83 5.17 15.51 -19.45
C ALA A 83 3.68 15.43 -19.07
N GLY A 84 2.97 14.38 -19.49
CA GLY A 84 1.59 14.14 -19.08
C GLY A 84 1.45 13.92 -17.58
N PHE A 85 2.39 13.19 -16.97
CA PHE A 85 2.42 13.00 -15.52
C PHE A 85 2.70 14.31 -14.77
N GLU A 86 3.66 15.12 -15.21
CA GLU A 86 3.93 16.45 -14.63
C GLU A 86 2.71 17.38 -14.74
N ALA A 87 2.01 17.37 -15.88
CA ALA A 87 0.79 18.15 -16.06
C ALA A 87 -0.34 17.69 -15.11
N PHE A 88 -0.44 16.38 -14.86
CA PHE A 88 -1.35 15.83 -13.86
C PHE A 88 -0.97 16.26 -12.43
N LEU A 89 0.31 16.18 -12.07
CA LEU A 89 0.81 16.65 -10.77
C LEU A 89 0.60 18.16 -10.57
N ALA A 90 0.62 18.93 -11.64
CA ALA A 90 0.33 20.36 -11.63
C ALA A 90 -1.17 20.69 -11.53
N ASN A 91 -2.07 19.71 -11.50
CA ASN A 91 -3.52 19.89 -11.42
C ASN A 91 -4.07 19.46 -10.03
N PRO A 92 -4.22 20.39 -9.07
CA PRO A 92 -4.71 20.08 -7.73
C PRO A 92 -6.13 19.48 -7.72
N GLY A 93 -6.99 19.89 -8.66
CA GLY A 93 -8.36 19.40 -8.73
C GLY A 93 -8.42 17.91 -9.05
N LEU A 94 -7.63 17.47 -10.03
CA LEU A 94 -7.54 16.06 -10.42
C LEU A 94 -6.89 15.21 -9.32
N LEU A 95 -5.82 15.73 -8.70
CA LEU A 95 -5.16 15.09 -7.55
C LEU A 95 -6.12 14.87 -6.38
N ILE A 96 -6.88 15.90 -5.98
CA ILE A 96 -7.85 15.80 -4.88
C ILE A 96 -8.97 14.81 -5.24
N PHE A 97 -9.43 14.84 -6.49
CA PHE A 97 -10.46 13.92 -6.98
C PHE A 97 -9.98 12.46 -6.91
N ASN A 98 -8.82 12.13 -7.49
CA ASN A 98 -8.29 10.77 -7.50
C ASN A 98 -7.93 10.27 -6.09
N HIS A 99 -7.37 11.14 -5.23
CA HIS A 99 -7.15 10.84 -3.82
C HIS A 99 -8.46 10.50 -3.09
N SER A 100 -9.48 11.34 -3.25
CA SER A 100 -10.78 11.15 -2.60
C SER A 100 -11.49 9.89 -3.11
N LEU A 101 -11.40 9.62 -4.42
CA LEU A 101 -11.91 8.40 -5.03
C LEU A 101 -11.21 7.15 -4.47
N PHE A 102 -9.88 7.18 -4.35
CA PHE A 102 -9.12 6.08 -3.77
C PHE A 102 -9.49 5.84 -2.30
N LEU A 103 -9.62 6.90 -1.49
CA LEU A 103 -10.07 6.78 -0.10
C LEU A 103 -11.49 6.22 -0.01
N PHE A 104 -12.40 6.67 -0.88
CA PHE A 104 -13.76 6.15 -0.93
C PHE A 104 -13.76 4.65 -1.23
N MET A 105 -13.03 4.20 -2.26
CA MET A 105 -12.87 2.78 -2.58
C MET A 105 -12.30 2.00 -1.38
N THR A 106 -11.25 2.51 -0.74
CA THR A 106 -10.66 1.87 0.44
C THR A 106 -11.67 1.75 1.58
N MET A 107 -12.44 2.81 1.84
CA MET A 107 -13.47 2.83 2.87
C MET A 107 -14.60 1.82 2.59
N THR A 108 -15.02 1.67 1.33
CA THR A 108 -16.04 0.66 0.96
C THR A 108 -15.57 -0.77 1.25
N VAL A 109 -14.30 -1.08 0.97
CA VAL A 109 -13.72 -2.40 1.26
C VAL A 109 -13.60 -2.65 2.76
N VAL A 110 -13.17 -1.64 3.52
CA VAL A 110 -13.07 -1.73 4.98
C VAL A 110 -14.46 -1.87 5.62
N ALA A 111 -15.46 -1.13 5.13
CA ALA A 111 -16.84 -1.19 5.60
C ALA A 111 -17.50 -2.56 5.33
N ALA A 112 -17.12 -3.26 4.25
CA ALA A 112 -17.55 -4.62 3.97
C ALA A 112 -16.99 -5.67 4.96
N GLY A 113 -16.02 -5.28 5.80
CA GLY A 113 -15.42 -6.12 6.83
C GLY A 113 -14.36 -7.09 6.31
N VAL A 114 -13.70 -7.78 7.25
CA VAL A 114 -12.51 -8.60 6.97
C VAL A 114 -12.82 -9.77 6.03
N ALA A 115 -13.79 -10.62 6.37
CA ALA A 115 -14.06 -11.86 5.63
C ALA A 115 -14.75 -11.64 4.27
N LYS A 116 -15.59 -10.59 4.14
CA LYS A 116 -16.39 -10.35 2.92
C LYS A 116 -15.73 -9.35 1.96
N GLY A 117 -14.91 -8.43 2.47
CA GLY A 117 -14.19 -7.44 1.66
C GLY A 117 -12.71 -7.78 1.54
N LEU A 118 -11.98 -7.56 2.63
CA LEU A 118 -10.52 -7.52 2.65
C LEU A 118 -9.87 -8.84 2.24
N GLU A 119 -10.32 -9.96 2.83
CA GLU A 119 -9.76 -11.29 2.58
C GLU A 119 -9.98 -11.76 1.14
N ARG A 120 -11.19 -11.55 0.58
CA ARG A 120 -11.52 -11.95 -0.79
C ARG A 120 -10.71 -11.18 -1.82
N LEU A 121 -10.63 -9.86 -1.67
CA LEU A 121 -9.84 -9.01 -2.56
C LEU A 121 -8.36 -9.38 -2.48
N ASN A 122 -7.83 -9.57 -1.27
CA ASN A 122 -6.43 -9.93 -1.09
C ASN A 122 -6.11 -11.30 -1.70
N ASN A 123 -6.96 -12.30 -1.51
CA ASN A 123 -6.76 -13.66 -2.02
C ASN A 123 -6.82 -13.74 -3.56
N LEU A 124 -7.44 -12.77 -4.23
CA LEU A 124 -7.48 -12.69 -5.69
C LEU A 124 -6.38 -11.77 -6.25
N LEU A 125 -6.28 -10.56 -5.72
CA LEU A 125 -5.41 -9.51 -6.27
C LEU A 125 -3.93 -9.77 -5.97
N MET A 126 -3.58 -10.33 -4.81
CA MET A 126 -2.18 -10.58 -4.47
C MET A 126 -1.56 -11.66 -5.38
N PRO A 127 -2.17 -12.84 -5.60
CA PRO A 127 -1.61 -13.81 -6.53
C PRO A 127 -1.51 -13.27 -7.97
N LEU A 128 -2.48 -12.48 -8.40
CA LEU A 128 -2.47 -11.86 -9.73
C LEU A 128 -1.32 -10.86 -9.86
N LEU A 129 -1.11 -10.00 -8.87
CA LEU A 129 0.02 -9.07 -8.83
C LEU A 129 1.36 -9.83 -8.89
N TYR A 130 1.52 -10.88 -8.08
CA TYR A 130 2.73 -11.70 -8.11
C TYR A 130 2.95 -12.36 -9.49
N GLY A 131 1.90 -12.90 -10.10
CA GLY A 131 1.97 -13.46 -11.44
C GLY A 131 2.40 -12.42 -12.49
N LEU A 132 1.83 -11.22 -12.43
CA LEU A 132 2.17 -10.12 -13.33
C LEU A 132 3.63 -9.67 -13.14
N LEU A 133 4.10 -9.54 -11.90
CA LEU A 133 5.49 -9.19 -11.60
C LEU A 133 6.47 -10.23 -12.13
N LEU A 134 6.18 -11.51 -11.99
CA LEU A 134 7.01 -12.58 -12.54
C LEU A 134 7.05 -12.54 -14.07
N LEU A 135 5.90 -12.32 -14.70
CA LEU A 135 5.83 -12.15 -16.16
C LEU A 135 6.68 -10.98 -16.62
N LEU A 136 6.55 -9.82 -15.96
CA LEU A 136 7.35 -8.63 -16.29
C LEU A 136 8.85 -8.85 -16.05
N ALA A 137 9.23 -9.56 -14.99
CA ALA A 137 10.62 -9.90 -14.73
C ALA A 137 11.19 -10.82 -15.81
N ILE A 138 10.44 -11.84 -16.24
CA ILE A 138 10.83 -12.72 -17.35
C ILE A 138 10.94 -11.92 -18.65
N TYR A 139 9.97 -11.06 -18.94
CA TYR A 139 10.01 -10.20 -20.12
C TYR A 139 11.23 -9.26 -20.10
N ALA A 140 11.57 -8.68 -18.95
CA ALA A 140 12.72 -7.81 -18.80
C ALA A 140 14.04 -8.48 -19.21
N THR A 141 14.17 -9.81 -19.05
CA THR A 141 15.36 -10.57 -19.48
C THR A 141 15.59 -10.52 -21.00
N THR A 142 14.54 -10.26 -21.78
CA THR A 142 14.60 -10.15 -23.25
C THR A 142 14.99 -8.75 -23.72
N THR A 143 15.05 -7.77 -22.82
CA THR A 143 15.40 -6.38 -23.14
C THR A 143 16.91 -6.17 -23.13
N SER A 144 17.39 -5.26 -23.97
CA SER A 144 18.83 -4.97 -24.12
C SER A 144 19.49 -4.42 -22.85
N GLY A 145 18.71 -3.84 -21.92
CA GLY A 145 19.21 -3.27 -20.66
C GLY A 145 19.41 -4.28 -19.53
N PHE A 146 18.97 -5.53 -19.68
CA PHE A 146 18.91 -6.50 -18.57
C PHE A 146 20.27 -6.76 -17.91
N GLY A 147 21.31 -6.99 -18.71
CA GLY A 147 22.65 -7.29 -18.17
C GLY A 147 23.24 -6.15 -17.33
N THR A 148 23.01 -4.91 -17.76
CA THR A 148 23.47 -3.71 -17.03
C THR A 148 22.68 -3.51 -15.73
N ALA A 149 21.36 -3.74 -15.77
CA ALA A 149 20.53 -3.66 -14.57
C ALA A 149 20.92 -4.72 -13.53
N LEU A 150 21.23 -5.95 -13.98
CA LEU A 150 21.61 -7.05 -13.09
C LEU A 150 22.93 -6.78 -12.36
N SER A 151 23.94 -6.26 -13.07
CA SER A 151 25.24 -5.91 -12.49
C SER A 151 25.19 -4.71 -11.54
N TRP A 152 24.17 -3.86 -11.67
CA TRP A 152 23.98 -2.72 -10.77
C TRP A 152 23.27 -3.14 -9.47
N LEU A 153 22.36 -4.11 -9.55
CA LEU A 153 21.53 -4.53 -8.42
C LEU A 153 22.25 -5.46 -7.43
N PHE A 154 23.17 -6.29 -7.91
CA PHE A 154 23.92 -7.29 -7.12
C PHE A 154 25.42 -7.01 -7.15
#